data_AF-A0AA36BJQ7-F1
#
_entry.id   AF-A0AA36BJQ7-F1
#
_cell.length_a   1.000
_cell.length_b   1.000
_cell.length_c   1.000
_cell.angle_alpha   90.00
_cell.angle_beta   90.00
_cell.angle_gamma   90.00
#
_symmetry.space_group_name_H-M   'P 1'
#
loop_
_entity.id
_entity.type
_entity.pdbx_description
1 polymer ?
#
loop_
_entity_poly.entity_id
_entity_poly.type
_entity_poly.pdbx_seq_one_letter_code
_entity_poly.pdbx_strand_id
1 'polypeptide(L)'
;MEKEQHRLQESHQQFTKELREMSDDVTWCKQQMDRLDKRMECVEKLCATERKIAEPEVVAVAAPYCNAPTSESGSPRVKGNCVVPIRKNPQEFDVKVSWEAYRIQFEMLADQNDWDEGQRAVQLATSLKGPALKVLGRLSEVDRGRYSTLVEVLQRKYDTMCQNELYRTRFRSYV
;
A
#
# COMPACT_ATOMS: atom_id res chain seq x y z
N MET A 1 -4.42 54.74 -3.86
CA MET A 1 -3.17 54.00 -3.59
C MET A 1 -3.40 52.79 -2.69
N GLU A 2 -4.16 52.92 -1.59
CA GLU A 2 -4.39 51.82 -0.62
C GLU A 2 -5.02 50.55 -1.22
N LYS A 3 -5.96 50.67 -2.16
CA LYS A 3 -6.59 49.51 -2.82
C LYS A 3 -5.60 48.67 -3.62
N GLU A 4 -4.70 49.32 -4.36
CA GLU A 4 -3.67 48.62 -5.14
C GLU A 4 -2.65 47.96 -4.22
N GLN A 5 -2.34 48.58 -3.08
CA GLN A 5 -1.45 48.02 -2.06
C GLN A 5 -2.06 46.77 -1.40
N HIS A 6 -3.36 46.80 -1.10
CA HIS A 6 -4.08 45.64 -0.57
C HIS A 6 -4.09 44.47 -1.56
N ARG A 7 -4.38 44.73 -2.84
CA ARG A 7 -4.38 43.70 -3.90
C ARG A 7 -3.00 43.07 -4.09
N LEU A 8 -1.95 43.88 -4.03
CA LEU A 8 -0.57 43.36 -4.10
C LEU A 8 -0.27 42.44 -2.91
N GLN A 9 -0.73 42.80 -1.71
CA GLN A 9 -0.51 42.02 -0.50
C GLN A 9 -1.26 40.68 -0.52
N GLU A 10 -2.50 40.66 -1.00
CA GLU A 10 -3.27 39.43 -1.20
C GLU A 10 -2.60 38.51 -2.22
N SER A 11 -2.15 39.07 -3.35
CA SER A 11 -1.44 38.29 -4.37
C SER A 11 -0.13 37.71 -3.84
N HIS A 12 0.62 38.48 -3.04
CA HIS A 12 1.84 38.00 -2.41
C HIS A 12 1.56 36.86 -1.41
N GLN A 13 0.51 36.99 -0.60
CA GLN A 13 0.11 35.93 0.35
C GLN A 13 -0.31 34.65 -0.38
N GLN A 14 -1.09 34.78 -1.45
CA GLN A 14 -1.51 33.64 -2.27
C GLN A 14 -0.33 32.92 -2.90
N PHE A 15 0.58 33.67 -3.53
CA PHE A 15 1.80 33.09 -4.12
C PHE A 15 2.70 32.42 -3.08
N THR A 16 2.83 33.02 -1.89
CA THR A 16 3.60 32.43 -0.78
C THR A 16 2.99 31.09 -0.33
N LYS A 17 1.66 30.99 -0.33
CA LYS A 17 0.96 29.76 0.02
C LYS A 17 1.18 28.67 -1.03
N GLU A 18 1.07 29.00 -2.31
CA GLU A 18 1.32 28.07 -3.41
C GLU A 18 2.76 27.56 -3.42
N LEU A 19 3.74 28.43 -3.14
CA LEU A 19 5.14 28.01 -3.01
C LEU A 19 5.35 27.04 -1.83
N ARG A 20 4.62 27.22 -0.73
CA ARG A 20 4.69 26.32 0.42
C ARG A 20 4.11 24.95 0.07
N GLU A 21 2.92 24.92 -0.53
CA GLU A 21 2.27 23.68 -0.96
C GLU A 21 3.16 22.92 -1.96
N MET A 22 3.73 23.62 -2.94
CA MET A 22 4.66 23.03 -3.91
C MET A 22 5.95 22.53 -3.24
N SER A 23 6.46 23.25 -2.24
CA SER A 23 7.61 22.79 -1.45
C SER A 23 7.29 21.49 -0.71
N ASP A 24 6.11 21.39 -0.11
CA ASP A 24 5.68 20.18 0.59
C ASP A 24 5.57 19.00 -0.37
N ASP A 25 4.99 19.19 -1.56
CA ASP A 25 4.92 18.17 -2.62
C ASP A 25 6.31 17.72 -3.10
N VAL A 26 7.24 18.66 -3.28
CA VAL A 26 8.63 18.35 -3.67
C VAL A 26 9.34 17.56 -2.58
N THR A 27 9.15 17.91 -1.30
CA THR A 27 9.72 17.13 -0.19
C THR A 27 9.14 15.74 -0.11
N TRP A 28 7.85 15.59 -0.38
CA TRP A 28 7.17 14.29 -0.43
C TRP A 28 7.73 13.43 -1.57
N CYS A 29 7.86 13.97 -2.78
CA CYS A 29 8.44 13.27 -3.93
C CYS A 29 9.88 12.82 -3.66
N LYS A 30 10.70 13.68 -3.05
CA LYS A 30 12.07 13.31 -2.63
C LYS A 30 12.07 12.13 -1.67
N GLN A 31 11.21 12.17 -0.65
CA GLN A 31 11.12 11.08 0.32
C GLN A 31 10.67 9.76 -0.32
N GLN A 32 9.79 9.81 -1.33
CA GLN A 32 9.39 8.61 -2.07
C GLN A 32 10.54 8.05 -2.92
N MET A 33 11.31 8.90 -3.59
CA MET A 33 12.50 8.47 -4.32
C MET A 33 13.54 7.82 -3.40
N ASP A 34 13.81 8.40 -2.23
CA ASP A 34 14.74 7.81 -1.26
C ASP A 34 14.27 6.44 -0.74
N ARG A 35 12.95 6.23 -0.63
CA ARG A 35 12.39 4.92 -0.26
C ARG A 35 12.60 3.89 -1.37
N LEU A 36 12.41 4.28 -2.63
CA LEU A 36 12.66 3.40 -3.78
C LEU A 36 14.15 3.06 -3.92
N ASP A 37 15.03 4.04 -3.70
CA ASP A 37 16.48 3.86 -3.77
C ASP A 37 16.97 2.86 -2.71
N LYS A 38 16.51 3.00 -1.46
CA LYS A 38 16.79 2.03 -0.37
C LYS A 38 16.29 0.62 -0.69
N ARG A 39 15.15 0.49 -1.38
CA ARG A 39 14.62 -0.80 -1.79
C ARG A 39 15.47 -1.44 -2.89
N MET A 40 15.97 -0.64 -3.83
CA MET A 40 16.89 -1.11 -4.87
C MET A 40 18.18 -1.67 -4.27
N GLU A 41 18.75 -0.97 -3.28
CA GLU A 41 19.93 -1.44 -2.55
C GLU A 41 19.70 -2.78 -1.83
N CYS A 42 18.50 -3.01 -1.29
CA CYS A 42 18.13 -4.29 -0.68
C CYS A 42 18.02 -5.42 -1.72
N VAL A 43 17.47 -5.16 -2.91
CA VAL A 43 17.36 -6.15 -3.99
C VAL A 43 18.75 -6.56 -4.49
N GLU A 44 19.68 -5.62 -4.64
CA GLU A 44 21.06 -5.92 -5.03
C GLU A 44 21.77 -6.84 -4.01
N LYS A 45 21.54 -6.59 -2.70
CA LYS A 45 22.07 -7.45 -1.63
C LYS A 45 21.46 -8.85 -1.61
N LEU A 46 20.18 -8.99 -1.96
CA LEU A 46 19.51 -10.29 -2.06
C LEU A 46 20.02 -11.09 -3.29
N CYS A 47 20.14 -10.47 -4.46
CA CYS A 47 20.71 -11.12 -5.64
C CYS A 47 22.17 -11.56 -5.43
N ALA A 48 22.96 -10.82 -4.65
CA ALA A 48 24.34 -11.20 -4.31
C ALA A 48 24.43 -12.43 -3.38
N THR A 49 23.36 -12.75 -2.63
CA THR A 49 23.33 -13.88 -1.69
C THR A 49 22.78 -15.16 -2.32
N GLU A 50 21.93 -15.08 -3.35
CA GLU A 50 21.41 -16.25 -4.08
C GLU A 50 22.47 -16.98 -4.91
N ARG A 51 23.54 -16.29 -5.34
CA ARG A 51 24.61 -16.89 -6.17
C ARG A 51 25.48 -17.93 -5.44
N LYS A 52 25.28 -18.13 -4.13
CA LYS A 52 26.02 -19.13 -3.32
C LYS A 52 25.28 -20.46 -3.11
N ILE A 53 24.05 -20.62 -3.61
CA ILE A 53 23.21 -21.83 -3.42
C ILE A 53 22.95 -22.54 -4.76
N ALA A 54 23.96 -22.65 -5.61
CA ALA A 54 23.87 -23.38 -6.87
C ALA A 54 25.15 -24.19 -7.14
N GLU A 55 25.40 -25.20 -6.32
CA GLU A 55 26.06 -26.42 -6.78
C GLU A 55 25.08 -27.59 -6.56
N PRO A 56 24.53 -28.20 -7.62
CA PRO A 56 23.67 -29.37 -7.50
C PRO A 56 24.54 -30.64 -7.55
N GLU A 57 24.68 -31.32 -6.42
CA GLU A 57 25.18 -32.70 -6.41
C GLU A 57 24.01 -33.64 -6.75
N VAL A 58 24.07 -34.24 -7.94
CA VAL A 58 23.09 -35.19 -8.48
C VAL A 58 23.34 -36.60 -7.96
N VAL A 59 22.37 -37.22 -7.27
CA VAL A 59 22.31 -38.70 -7.10
C VAL A 59 20.87 -39.21 -7.21
N ALA A 60 20.71 -40.30 -7.97
CA ALA A 60 19.48 -40.85 -8.50
C ALA A 60 18.73 -41.85 -7.58
N VAL A 61 17.40 -41.84 -7.73
CA VAL A 61 16.38 -42.92 -7.72
C VAL A 61 16.63 -44.22 -6.93
N ALA A 62 15.73 -44.52 -5.97
CA ALA A 62 14.76 -45.65 -5.99
C ALA A 62 13.95 -45.74 -4.66
N ALA A 63 12.65 -46.05 -4.74
CA ALA A 63 11.80 -46.51 -3.63
C ALA A 63 11.63 -48.04 -3.75
N PRO A 64 11.33 -48.87 -2.70
CA PRO A 64 10.12 -48.75 -1.85
C PRO A 64 10.13 -49.32 -0.39
N TYR A 65 9.20 -48.81 0.43
CA TYR A 65 8.48 -49.40 1.60
C TYR A 65 9.21 -50.20 2.72
N CYS A 66 9.07 -49.76 3.99
CA CYS A 66 8.60 -50.53 5.18
C CYS A 66 8.72 -49.74 6.50
N ASN A 67 8.06 -50.23 7.55
CA ASN A 67 7.51 -49.50 8.71
C ASN A 67 8.44 -49.35 9.95
N ALA A 68 8.02 -48.48 10.89
CA ALA A 68 8.59 -48.03 12.18
C ALA A 68 8.96 -49.15 13.22
N PRO A 69 9.46 -48.87 14.47
CA PRO A 69 9.79 -47.61 15.18
C PRO A 69 11.14 -47.61 15.98
N THR A 70 11.38 -46.53 16.77
CA THR A 70 12.02 -46.43 18.13
C THR A 70 13.19 -45.42 18.30
N SER A 71 13.00 -44.54 19.30
CA SER A 71 13.93 -43.93 20.27
C SER A 71 15.02 -42.92 19.87
N GLU A 72 14.93 -41.75 20.55
CA GLU A 72 16.00 -40.90 21.11
C GLU A 72 17.06 -40.30 20.15
N SER A 73 17.64 -39.11 20.35
CA SER A 73 17.57 -38.03 21.32
C SER A 73 18.49 -36.93 20.74
N GLY A 74 18.28 -35.67 21.13
CA GLY A 74 19.29 -34.61 20.94
C GLY A 74 18.94 -33.54 19.91
N SER A 75 17.98 -32.69 20.25
CA SER A 75 17.76 -31.41 19.56
C SER A 75 18.29 -30.27 20.43
N PRO A 76 19.34 -29.52 20.02
CA PRO A 76 19.64 -28.24 20.63
C PRO A 76 18.64 -27.22 20.09
N ARG A 77 17.58 -26.98 20.87
CA ARG A 77 16.63 -25.90 20.64
C ARG A 77 17.36 -24.56 20.81
N VAL A 78 17.90 -24.02 19.73
CA VAL A 78 18.24 -22.60 19.67
C VAL A 78 16.92 -21.84 19.71
N LYS A 79 16.55 -21.34 20.89
CA LYS A 79 15.50 -20.32 21.04
C LYS A 79 16.05 -19.05 20.38
N GLY A 80 15.90 -18.96 19.06
CA GLY A 80 15.88 -17.67 18.39
C GLY A 80 14.70 -16.90 18.95
N ASN A 81 14.96 -15.77 19.59
CA ASN A 81 13.91 -14.81 19.87
C ASN A 81 13.39 -14.31 18.52
N CYS A 82 12.32 -14.93 18.04
CA CYS A 82 11.56 -14.42 16.91
C CYS A 82 10.92 -13.12 17.39
N VAL A 83 11.58 -11.98 17.17
CA VAL A 83 10.87 -10.70 17.18
C VAL A 83 9.91 -10.77 16.01
N VAL A 84 8.69 -11.28 16.26
CA VAL A 84 7.63 -11.27 15.27
C VAL A 84 7.34 -9.81 14.95
N PRO A 85 7.54 -9.36 13.70
CA PRO A 85 7.17 -8.00 13.33
C PRO A 85 5.67 -7.84 13.58
N ILE A 86 5.28 -6.84 14.37
CA ILE A 86 3.86 -6.53 14.61
C ILE A 86 3.28 -6.04 13.27
N ARG A 87 2.65 -6.94 12.53
CA ARG A 87 1.95 -6.62 11.28
C ARG A 87 0.68 -5.87 11.63
N LYS A 88 0.54 -4.64 11.12
CA LYS A 88 -0.65 -3.81 11.36
C LYS A 88 -1.71 -4.11 10.29
N ASN A 89 -2.97 -4.23 10.69
CA ASN A 89 -4.08 -4.46 9.77
C ASN A 89 -4.64 -3.14 9.23
N PRO A 90 -5.19 -3.13 8.00
CA PRO A 90 -5.83 -1.93 7.46
C PRO A 90 -7.04 -1.52 8.29
N GLN A 91 -7.30 -0.22 8.35
CA GLN A 91 -8.54 0.30 8.89
C GLN A 91 -9.71 -0.06 7.97
N GLU A 92 -10.89 -0.30 8.55
CA GLU A 92 -12.12 -0.55 7.79
C GLU A 92 -12.53 0.69 6.99
N PHE A 93 -12.92 0.49 5.73
CA PHE A 93 -13.41 1.54 4.84
C PHE A 93 -14.96 1.56 4.83
N ASP A 94 -15.53 2.54 5.53
CA ASP A 94 -16.98 2.79 5.67
C ASP A 94 -17.47 3.99 4.82
N VAL A 95 -16.77 4.32 3.72
CA VAL A 95 -17.12 5.37 2.73
C VAL A 95 -17.15 6.83 3.27
N LYS A 96 -17.07 7.05 4.59
CA LYS A 96 -17.06 8.38 5.23
C LYS A 96 -15.76 9.17 5.00
N VAL A 97 -14.67 8.48 4.69
CA VAL A 97 -13.35 9.06 4.40
C VAL A 97 -13.18 9.12 2.89
N SER A 98 -12.51 10.15 2.36
CA SER A 98 -12.22 10.21 0.92
C SER A 98 -11.43 8.96 0.50
N TRP A 99 -11.84 8.37 -0.62
CA TRP A 99 -11.21 7.17 -1.17
C TRP A 99 -9.70 7.37 -1.38
N GLU A 100 -9.31 8.55 -1.85
CA GLU A 100 -7.90 8.92 -2.07
C GLU A 100 -7.07 8.93 -0.78
N ALA A 101 -7.56 9.58 0.29
CA ALA A 101 -6.85 9.61 1.57
C ALA A 101 -6.75 8.23 2.20
N TYR A 102 -7.81 7.43 2.09
CA TYR A 102 -7.80 6.04 2.54
C TYR A 102 -6.78 5.20 1.76
N ARG A 103 -6.72 5.34 0.42
CA ARG A 103 -5.75 4.63 -0.42
C ARG A 103 -4.33 4.94 -0.03
N ILE A 104 -4.00 6.21 0.21
CA ILE A 104 -2.65 6.63 0.64
C ILE A 104 -2.28 5.94 1.96
N GLN A 105 -3.19 5.95 2.96
CA GLN A 105 -2.96 5.27 4.23
C GLN A 105 -2.77 3.76 4.06
N PHE A 106 -3.59 3.14 3.20
CA PHE A 106 -3.50 1.71 2.89
C PHE A 106 -2.16 1.36 2.23
N GLU A 107 -1.70 2.16 1.27
CA GLU A 107 -0.43 1.95 0.57
C GLU A 107 0.76 2.11 1.51
N MET A 108 0.74 3.13 2.37
CA MET A 108 1.76 3.29 3.41
C MET A 108 1.85 2.06 4.34
N LEU A 109 0.70 1.48 4.67
CA LEU A 109 0.63 0.28 5.49
C LEU A 109 1.10 -0.98 4.73
N ALA A 110 0.70 -1.10 3.47
CA ALA A 110 1.11 -2.20 2.60
C ALA A 110 2.62 -2.21 2.38
N ASP A 111 3.22 -1.03 2.20
CA ASP A 111 4.66 -0.87 2.10
C ASP A 111 5.36 -1.23 3.42
N GLN A 112 4.81 -0.82 4.56
CA GLN A 112 5.38 -1.16 5.87
C GLN A 112 5.31 -2.67 6.17
N ASN A 113 4.31 -3.36 5.66
CA ASN A 113 4.12 -4.79 5.84
C ASN A 113 4.73 -5.65 4.71
N ASP A 114 5.41 -5.03 3.75
CA ASP A 114 5.97 -5.66 2.56
C ASP A 114 4.94 -6.52 1.79
N TRP A 115 3.72 -6.01 1.63
CA TRP A 115 2.66 -6.74 0.93
C TRP A 115 2.90 -6.78 -0.57
N ASP A 116 2.89 -8.00 -1.12
CA ASP A 116 2.81 -8.24 -2.55
C ASP A 116 1.44 -7.86 -3.13
N GLU A 117 1.30 -7.86 -4.46
CA GLU A 117 0.07 -7.42 -5.13
C GLU A 117 -1.17 -8.24 -4.72
N GLY A 118 -1.01 -9.55 -4.51
CA GLY A 118 -2.09 -10.43 -4.08
C GLY A 118 -2.49 -10.17 -2.63
N GLN A 119 -1.51 -9.98 -1.75
CA GLN A 119 -1.74 -9.61 -0.35
C GLN A 119 -2.43 -8.25 -0.24
N ARG A 120 -2.01 -7.26 -1.03
CA ARG A 120 -2.69 -5.96 -1.11
C ARG A 120 -4.14 -6.12 -1.55
N ALA A 121 -4.40 -6.94 -2.56
CA ALA A 121 -5.76 -7.19 -3.04
C ALA A 121 -6.65 -7.81 -1.95
N VAL A 122 -6.16 -8.85 -1.28
CA VAL A 122 -6.90 -9.53 -0.19
C VAL A 122 -7.14 -8.57 0.98
N GLN A 123 -6.11 -7.84 1.42
CA GLN A 123 -6.22 -6.91 2.54
C GLN A 123 -7.13 -5.73 2.24
N LEU A 124 -7.13 -5.25 0.99
CA LEU A 124 -8.07 -4.22 0.56
C LEU A 124 -9.49 -4.79 0.52
N ALA A 125 -9.70 -5.99 -0.02
CA ALA A 125 -11.01 -6.61 -0.08
C ALA A 125 -11.62 -6.86 1.31
N THR A 126 -10.81 -7.28 2.29
CA THR A 126 -11.25 -7.53 3.67
C THR A 126 -11.51 -6.25 4.45
N SER A 127 -10.88 -5.14 4.09
CA SER A 127 -11.10 -3.85 4.74
C SER A 127 -12.35 -3.12 4.24
N LEU A 128 -12.93 -3.51 3.11
CA LEU A 128 -14.17 -2.90 2.60
C LEU A 128 -15.38 -3.27 3.47
N LYS A 129 -16.21 -2.28 3.81
CA LYS A 129 -17.48 -2.49 4.51
C LYS A 129 -18.65 -1.86 3.77
N GLY A 130 -19.85 -2.35 4.11
CA GLY A 130 -21.12 -1.78 3.67
C GLY A 130 -21.23 -1.61 2.15
N PRO A 131 -21.53 -0.41 1.63
CA PRO A 131 -21.66 -0.17 0.20
C PRO A 131 -20.40 -0.44 -0.63
N ALA A 132 -19.20 -0.35 -0.03
CA ALA A 132 -17.93 -0.59 -0.72
C ALA A 132 -17.72 -2.08 -1.01
N LEU A 133 -18.14 -2.94 -0.09
CA LEU A 133 -18.05 -4.40 -0.28
C LEU A 133 -18.84 -4.89 -1.50
N LYS A 134 -19.96 -4.22 -1.84
CA LYS A 134 -20.78 -4.55 -3.03
C LYS A 134 -20.02 -4.41 -4.36
N VAL A 135 -18.87 -3.74 -4.36
CA VAL A 135 -18.01 -3.61 -5.56
C VAL A 135 -17.37 -4.95 -5.91
N LEU A 136 -17.01 -5.76 -4.91
CA LEU A 136 -16.38 -7.07 -5.13
C LEU A 136 -17.29 -8.03 -5.90
N GLY A 137 -18.61 -7.93 -5.69
CA GLY A 137 -19.60 -8.76 -6.38
C GLY A 137 -19.72 -8.50 -7.88
N ARG A 138 -19.14 -7.41 -8.40
CA ARG A 138 -19.15 -7.08 -9.83
C ARG A 138 -17.89 -7.54 -10.57
N LEU A 139 -16.90 -8.04 -9.84
CA LEU A 139 -15.60 -8.46 -10.37
C LEU A 139 -15.54 -9.98 -10.51
N SER A 140 -14.78 -10.45 -11.50
CA SER A 140 -14.44 -11.87 -11.64
C SER A 140 -13.48 -12.31 -10.53
N GLU A 141 -13.34 -13.61 -10.28
CA GLU A 141 -12.41 -14.11 -9.24
C GLU A 141 -10.96 -13.72 -9.51
N VAL A 142 -10.55 -13.71 -10.79
CA VAL A 142 -9.21 -13.29 -11.22
C VAL A 142 -9.00 -11.81 -10.93
N ASP A 143 -10.00 -10.98 -11.22
CA ASP A 143 -9.92 -9.52 -11.01
C ASP A 143 -9.94 -9.15 -9.53
N ARG A 144 -10.60 -9.95 -8.67
CA ARG A 144 -10.57 -9.77 -7.21
C ARG A 144 -9.18 -10.01 -6.60
N GLY A 145 -8.34 -10.80 -7.27
CA GLY A 145 -6.97 -11.05 -6.85
C GLY A 145 -5.97 -9.96 -7.27
N ARG A 146 -6.40 -8.98 -8.07
CA ARG A 146 -5.55 -7.91 -8.60
C ARG A 146 -5.84 -6.60 -7.88
N TYR A 147 -4.82 -6.10 -7.17
CA TYR A 147 -4.94 -4.84 -6.44
C TYR A 147 -5.26 -3.67 -7.38
N SER A 148 -4.56 -3.59 -8.51
CA SER A 148 -4.76 -2.59 -9.56
C SER A 148 -6.24 -2.49 -9.99
N THR A 149 -6.86 -3.62 -10.31
CA THR A 149 -8.28 -3.67 -10.73
C THR A 149 -9.23 -3.23 -9.62
N LEU A 150 -8.98 -3.65 -8.37
CA LEU A 150 -9.78 -3.21 -7.22
C LEU A 150 -9.71 -1.69 -7.03
N VAL A 151 -8.52 -1.11 -7.12
CA VAL A 151 -8.31 0.34 -6.98
C VAL A 151 -9.05 1.10 -8.07
N GLU A 152 -8.96 0.67 -9.33
CA GLU A 152 -9.64 1.35 -10.44
C GLU A 152 -11.16 1.39 -10.27
N VAL A 153 -11.75 0.28 -9.83
CA VAL A 153 -13.22 0.17 -9.69
C VAL A 153 -13.70 0.99 -8.50
N LEU A 154 -12.94 0.97 -7.40
CA LEU A 154 -13.23 1.78 -6.21
C LEU A 154 -13.05 3.27 -6.51
N GLN A 155 -12.00 3.65 -7.25
CA GLN A 155 -11.78 5.01 -7.69
C GLN A 155 -12.93 5.48 -8.57
N ARG A 156 -13.31 4.73 -9.62
CA ARG A 156 -14.46 5.10 -10.48
C ARG A 156 -15.76 5.30 -9.71
N LYS A 157 -15.97 4.54 -8.63
CA LYS A 157 -17.22 4.61 -7.84
C LYS A 157 -17.22 5.76 -6.83
N TYR A 158 -16.10 6.03 -6.18
CA TYR A 158 -16.02 6.93 -5.02
C TYR A 158 -15.33 8.27 -5.30
N ASP A 159 -14.50 8.35 -6.35
CA ASP A 159 -13.86 9.59 -6.80
C ASP A 159 -14.90 10.53 -7.45
N THR A 160 -15.85 9.97 -8.21
CA THR A 160 -16.99 10.72 -8.77
C THR A 160 -17.94 11.28 -7.71
N MET A 161 -18.03 10.65 -6.52
CA MET A 161 -18.84 11.18 -5.42
C MET A 161 -18.17 12.36 -4.72
N CYS A 162 -16.86 12.30 -4.48
CA CYS A 162 -16.09 13.41 -3.93
C CYS A 162 -16.16 14.66 -4.84
N GLN A 163 -16.01 14.46 -6.15
CA GLN A 163 -16.16 15.53 -7.14
C GLN A 163 -17.58 16.14 -7.10
N ASN A 164 -18.64 15.33 -7.15
CA ASN A 164 -20.02 15.83 -7.12
C ASN A 164 -20.40 16.56 -5.82
N GLU A 165 -19.84 16.17 -4.68
CA GLU A 165 -20.08 16.82 -3.39
C GLU A 165 -19.34 18.17 -3.28
N LEU A 166 -18.15 18.28 -3.86
CA LEU A 166 -17.44 19.55 -4.04
C LEU A 166 -18.21 20.50 -4.98
N TYR A 167 -18.76 20.00 -6.10
CA TYR A 167 -19.61 20.80 -6.97
C TYR A 167 -20.89 21.26 -6.26
N ARG A 168 -21.57 20.39 -5.51
CA ARG A 168 -22.77 20.78 -4.74
C ARG A 168 -22.47 21.81 -3.65
N THR A 169 -21.32 21.71 -2.98
CA THR A 169 -20.95 22.64 -1.91
C THR A 169 -20.61 24.03 -2.49
N ARG A 170 -19.91 24.08 -3.63
CA ARG A 170 -19.66 25.35 -4.35
C ARG A 170 -20.93 26.07 -4.78
N PHE A 171 -22.00 25.37 -5.14
CA PHE A 171 -23.26 26.01 -5.52
C PHE A 171 -24.19 26.34 -4.35
N ARG A 172 -23.91 25.85 -3.14
CA ARG A 172 -24.68 26.19 -1.93
C ARG A 172 -24.22 27.48 -1.25
N SER A 173 -23.05 28.01 -1.58
CA SER A 173 -22.56 29.30 -1.07
C SER A 173 -22.96 30.52 -1.91
N TYR A 174 -23.83 30.33 -2.91
CA TYR A 174 -24.34 31.40 -3.80
C TYR A 174 -25.87 31.56 -3.78
N VAL A 175 -26.53 31.13 -2.69
CA VAL A 175 -27.95 31.43 -2.44
C VAL A 175 -28.08 32.18 -1.13
#